data_AF-A0A7V9IYF8-F1
#
_entry.id   AF-A0A7V9IYF8-F1
#
_cell.length_a   1.000
_cell.length_b   1.000
_cell.length_c   1.000
_cell.angle_alpha   90.00
_cell.angle_beta   90.00
_cell.angle_gamma   90.00
#
_symmetry.space_group_name_H-M   'P 1'
#
loop_
_entity.id
_entity.type
_entity.pdbx_description
1 polymer ?
#
loop_
_entity_poly.entity_id
_entity_poly.type
_entity_poly.pdbx_seq_one_letter_code
_entity_poly.pdbx_strand_id
1 'polypeptide(L)'
;GTGNMATGLGRQFAAAGHEVIVGSRDPERARAKAEEIGAVGDDTYSEAIARADAFLLAVNWWDIDEVFPQLGDVGDKILIDCTNPYTDNTYSSPADLGGSSAAQVIQERLPGARVVKAWNHVYVNSPPTSADSGRPS
;
A
#
# COMPACT_ATOMS: atom_id res chain seq x y z
N GLY A 1 -4.70 2.45 -3.32
CA GLY A 1 -5.36 1.51 -2.39
C GLY A 1 -6.16 2.30 -1.36
N THR A 2 -7.20 1.70 -0.76
CA THR A 2 -8.15 2.42 0.12
C THR A 2 -8.10 1.99 1.59
N GLY A 3 -7.23 1.04 1.94
CA GLY A 3 -7.04 0.56 3.32
C GLY A 3 -6.22 1.49 4.21
N ASN A 4 -6.10 1.13 5.49
CA ASN A 4 -5.44 1.97 6.49
C ASN A 4 -3.96 2.26 6.19
N MET A 5 -3.20 1.25 5.77
CA MET A 5 -1.79 1.43 5.38
C MET A 5 -1.64 2.39 4.19
N ALA A 6 -2.47 2.21 3.16
CA ALA A 6 -2.49 3.10 2.00
C ALA A 6 -2.87 4.54 2.39
N THR A 7 -3.82 4.69 3.32
CA THR A 7 -4.25 6.00 3.85
C THR A 7 -3.11 6.70 4.58
N GLY A 8 -2.47 6.00 5.54
CA GLY A 8 -1.40 6.55 6.35
C GLY A 8 -0.18 6.94 5.54
N LEU A 9 0.33 6.03 4.70
CA LEU A 9 1.48 6.30 3.84
C LEU A 9 1.15 7.32 2.75
N GLY A 10 -0.03 7.23 2.13
CA GLY A 10 -0.47 8.18 1.11
C GLY A 10 -0.53 9.62 1.64
N ARG A 11 -1.04 9.82 2.86
CA ARG A 11 -1.02 11.13 3.53
C ARG A 11 0.41 11.65 3.76
N GLN A 12 1.33 10.78 4.18
CA GLN A 12 2.73 11.16 4.37
C GLN A 12 3.42 11.53 3.04
N PHE A 13 3.16 10.77 1.97
CA PHE A 13 3.70 11.07 0.65
C PHE A 13 3.18 12.41 0.10
N ALA A 14 1.87 12.66 0.23
CA ALA A 14 1.29 13.94 -0.17
C ALA A 14 1.88 15.11 0.65
N ALA A 15 2.01 14.95 1.97
CA ALA A 15 2.60 15.97 2.85
C ALA A 15 4.09 16.23 2.54
N ALA A 16 4.81 15.24 2.02
CA ALA A 16 6.20 15.37 1.57
C ALA A 16 6.33 15.98 0.16
N GLY A 17 5.21 16.29 -0.51
CA GLY A 17 5.19 16.94 -1.83
C GLY A 17 5.18 15.98 -3.03
N HIS A 18 4.93 14.68 -2.82
CA HIS A 18 4.74 13.74 -3.91
C HIS A 18 3.32 13.80 -4.48
N GLU A 19 3.19 13.63 -5.79
CA GLU A 19 1.88 13.42 -6.42
C GLU A 19 1.38 12.01 -6.10
N VAL A 20 0.21 11.92 -5.47
CA VAL A 20 -0.40 10.65 -5.06
C VAL A 20 -1.68 10.42 -5.85
N ILE A 21 -1.83 9.23 -6.44
CA ILE A 21 -3.08 8.77 -7.06
C ILE A 21 -3.60 7.57 -6.28
N VAL A 22 -4.88 7.59 -5.90
CA VAL A 22 -5.52 6.46 -5.20
C VAL A 22 -6.12 5.48 -6.20
N GLY A 23 -5.45 4.33 -6.41
CA GLY A 23 -6.02 3.20 -7.14
C GLY A 23 -7.05 2.40 -6.32
N SER A 24 -8.20 2.04 -6.91
CA SER A 24 -9.24 1.19 -6.31
C SER A 24 -10.06 0.45 -7.38
N ARG A 25 -10.74 -0.64 -6.99
CA ARG A 25 -11.85 -1.24 -7.77
C ARG A 25 -13.18 -0.51 -7.62
N ASP A 26 -13.34 0.12 -6.47
CA ASP A 26 -14.53 0.83 -6.09
C ASP A 26 -14.23 2.33 -6.28
N PRO A 27 -14.81 2.98 -7.30
CA PRO A 27 -14.51 4.37 -7.64
C PRO A 27 -14.98 5.34 -6.54
N GLU A 28 -16.08 5.05 -5.85
CA GLU A 28 -16.57 5.90 -4.76
C GLU A 28 -15.59 5.87 -3.58
N ARG A 29 -15.09 4.68 -3.22
CA ARG A 29 -14.05 4.56 -2.19
C ARG A 29 -12.72 5.19 -2.62
N ALA A 30 -12.37 5.10 -3.90
CA ALA A 30 -11.15 5.70 -4.44
C ALA A 30 -11.18 7.21 -4.24
N ARG A 31 -12.23 7.85 -4.74
CA ARG A 31 -12.47 9.29 -4.64
C ARG A 31 -12.52 9.76 -3.20
N ALA A 32 -13.34 9.13 -2.35
CA ALA A 32 -13.45 9.51 -0.94
C ALA A 32 -12.08 9.45 -0.24
N LYS A 33 -11.27 8.45 -0.57
CA LYS A 33 -9.93 8.32 0.01
C LYS A 33 -8.93 9.33 -0.55
N ALA A 34 -9.00 9.62 -1.85
CA ALA A 34 -8.16 10.65 -2.47
C ALA A 34 -8.40 12.02 -1.83
N GLU A 35 -9.68 12.38 -1.63
CA GLU A 35 -10.09 13.59 -0.91
C GLU A 35 -9.56 13.59 0.55
N GLU A 36 -9.64 12.46 1.27
CA GLU A 36 -9.20 12.35 2.66
C GLU A 36 -7.68 12.56 2.86
N ILE A 37 -6.86 12.14 1.88
CA ILE A 37 -5.40 12.20 2.00
C ILE A 37 -4.78 13.37 1.24
N GLY A 38 -5.57 14.16 0.51
CA GLY A 38 -5.07 15.24 -0.34
C GLY A 38 -4.32 14.74 -1.58
N ALA A 39 -4.75 13.62 -2.15
CA ALA A 39 -4.21 13.07 -3.39
C ALA A 39 -4.56 13.98 -4.58
N VAL A 40 -3.78 13.88 -5.66
CA VAL A 40 -4.05 14.63 -6.90
C VAL A 40 -5.14 13.98 -7.76
N GLY A 41 -5.52 12.75 -7.42
CA GLY A 41 -6.65 12.06 -8.04
C GLY A 41 -6.84 10.63 -7.54
N ASP A 42 -7.79 9.97 -8.16
CA ASP A 42 -8.12 8.56 -8.00
C ASP A 42 -8.35 7.93 -9.38
N ASP A 43 -8.16 6.61 -9.46
CA ASP A 43 -8.26 5.86 -10.71
C ASP A 43 -8.51 4.37 -10.42
N THR A 44 -8.72 3.57 -11.46
CA THR A 44 -8.57 2.12 -11.35
C THR A 44 -7.13 1.73 -10.98
N TYR A 45 -6.89 0.51 -10.50
CA TYR A 45 -5.52 0.07 -10.18
C TYR A 45 -4.57 0.20 -11.37
N SER A 46 -4.99 -0.27 -12.56
CA SER A 46 -4.17 -0.25 -13.76
C SER A 46 -3.88 1.17 -14.25
N GLU A 47 -4.88 2.07 -14.24
CA GLU A 47 -4.70 3.45 -14.68
C GLU A 47 -3.80 4.24 -13.72
N ALA A 48 -3.98 4.04 -12.41
CA ALA A 48 -3.12 4.64 -11.39
C ALA A 48 -1.65 4.19 -11.56
N ILE A 49 -1.43 2.89 -11.80
CA ILE A 49 -0.08 2.34 -12.00
C ILE A 49 0.56 2.86 -13.29
N ALA A 50 -0.20 2.94 -14.39
CA ALA A 50 0.30 3.43 -15.67
C ALA A 50 0.87 4.85 -15.57
N ARG A 51 0.25 5.70 -14.73
CA ARG A 51 0.62 7.10 -14.50
C ARG A 51 1.70 7.30 -13.43
N ALA A 52 1.99 6.29 -12.61
CA ALA A 52 2.89 6.43 -11.47
C ALA A 52 4.34 6.02 -11.80
N ASP A 53 5.31 6.65 -11.15
CA ASP A 53 6.72 6.22 -11.20
C ASP A 53 7.00 5.00 -10.30
N ALA A 54 6.23 4.88 -9.22
CA ALA A 54 6.28 3.80 -8.25
C ALA A 54 4.89 3.56 -7.65
N PHE A 55 4.61 2.34 -7.18
CA PHE A 55 3.32 2.01 -6.58
C PHE A 55 3.47 1.20 -5.29
N LEU A 56 2.59 1.47 -4.34
CA LEU A 56 2.52 0.81 -3.05
C LEU A 56 1.50 -0.34 -3.09
N LEU A 57 1.98 -1.57 -2.87
CA LEU A 57 1.14 -2.74 -2.70
C LEU A 57 0.64 -2.82 -1.25
N ALA A 58 -0.39 -2.04 -0.94
CA ALA A 58 -1.06 -2.00 0.36
C ALA A 58 -2.37 -2.80 0.37
N VAL A 59 -2.25 -4.10 0.11
CA VAL A 59 -3.35 -5.08 0.17
C VAL A 59 -3.03 -6.19 1.17
N ASN A 60 -4.04 -6.87 1.68
CA ASN A 60 -3.79 -8.02 2.54
C ASN A 60 -3.24 -9.18 1.71
N TRP A 61 -2.44 -10.04 2.35
CA TRP A 61 -1.83 -11.18 1.66
C TRP A 61 -2.85 -12.14 1.07
N TRP A 62 -3.94 -12.42 1.79
CA TRP A 62 -5.02 -13.30 1.31
C TRP A 62 -5.85 -12.71 0.17
N ASP A 63 -5.71 -11.41 -0.13
CA ASP A 63 -6.42 -10.73 -1.22
C ASP A 63 -5.54 -10.59 -2.49
N ILE A 64 -4.26 -10.97 -2.43
CA ILE A 64 -3.28 -10.73 -3.49
C ILE A 64 -3.67 -11.41 -4.82
N ASP A 65 -4.23 -12.62 -4.76
CA ASP A 65 -4.65 -13.37 -5.97
C ASP A 65 -5.81 -12.71 -6.70
N GLU A 66 -6.68 -12.02 -5.97
CA GLU A 66 -7.76 -11.25 -6.54
C GLU A 66 -7.24 -9.94 -7.17
N VAL A 67 -6.26 -9.30 -6.53
CA VAL A 67 -5.77 -7.96 -6.91
C VAL A 67 -4.83 -7.99 -8.11
N PHE A 68 -3.91 -8.96 -8.19
CA PHE A 68 -2.84 -8.95 -9.20
C PHE A 68 -3.33 -8.92 -10.65
N PRO A 69 -4.38 -9.67 -11.04
CA PRO A 69 -4.93 -9.60 -12.40
C PRO A 69 -5.44 -8.21 -12.81
N GLN A 70 -5.67 -7.32 -11.84
CA GLN A 70 -6.24 -5.99 -12.05
C GLN A 70 -5.20 -4.87 -12.12
N LEU A 71 -3.93 -5.19 -11.84
CA LEU A 71 -2.85 -4.21 -11.86
C LEU A 71 -2.48 -3.77 -13.27
N GLY A 72 -2.89 -4.53 -14.28
CA GLY A 72 -2.50 -4.30 -15.67
C GLY A 72 -0.99 -4.55 -15.90
N ASP A 73 -0.42 -3.87 -16.89
CA ASP A 73 1.02 -3.88 -17.10
C ASP A 73 1.71 -2.95 -16.10
N VAL A 74 2.53 -3.54 -15.22
CA VAL A 74 3.28 -2.81 -14.20
C VAL A 74 4.61 -2.26 -14.73
N GLY A 75 5.03 -2.64 -15.94
CA GLY A 75 6.29 -2.21 -16.55
C GLY A 75 7.51 -2.54 -15.67
N ASP A 76 8.55 -1.70 -15.75
CA ASP A 76 9.78 -1.78 -14.93
C ASP A 76 9.72 -0.94 -13.64
N LYS A 77 8.50 -0.57 -13.22
CA LYS A 77 8.25 0.36 -12.11
C LYS A 77 8.63 -0.24 -10.76
N ILE A 78 8.89 0.64 -9.79
CA ILE A 78 9.15 0.23 -8.41
C ILE A 78 7.83 -0.19 -7.74
N LEU A 79 7.78 -1.43 -7.25
CA LEU A 79 6.71 -1.94 -6.40
C LEU A 79 7.18 -1.93 -4.95
N ILE A 80 6.53 -1.12 -4.12
CA ILE A 80 6.77 -1.06 -2.68
C ILE A 80 5.86 -2.10 -2.00
N ASP A 81 6.44 -3.19 -1.53
CA ASP A 81 5.73 -4.27 -0.84
C ASP A 81 5.67 -4.00 0.67
N CYS A 82 4.49 -3.60 1.17
CA CYS A 82 4.21 -3.47 2.60
C CYS A 82 3.31 -4.59 3.15
N THR A 83 3.14 -5.69 2.42
CA THR A 83 2.28 -6.80 2.80
C THR A 83 2.85 -7.57 4.00
N ASN A 84 1.97 -8.18 4.81
CA ASN A 84 2.38 -9.16 5.80
C ASN A 84 1.71 -10.50 5.46
N PRO A 85 2.49 -11.58 5.24
CA PRO A 85 1.95 -12.83 4.72
C PRO A 85 1.26 -13.64 5.82
N TYR A 86 0.04 -13.25 6.18
CA TYR A 86 -0.83 -13.99 7.07
C TYR A 86 -1.94 -14.68 6.27
N THR A 87 -2.50 -15.76 6.81
CA THR A 87 -3.57 -16.53 6.16
C THR A 87 -4.91 -15.80 6.18
N ASP A 88 -5.14 -14.96 7.18
CA ASP A 88 -6.41 -14.27 7.42
C ASP A 88 -6.24 -13.06 8.35
N ASN A 89 -7.37 -12.39 8.61
CA ASN A 89 -7.45 -11.18 9.44
C ASN A 89 -7.29 -11.41 10.96
N THR A 90 -7.08 -12.66 11.42
CA THR A 90 -6.72 -12.93 12.82
C THR A 90 -5.25 -12.67 13.07
N TYR A 91 -4.43 -12.62 11.99
CA TYR A 91 -2.97 -12.47 12.05
C TYR A 91 -2.28 -13.50 12.95
N SER A 92 -2.93 -14.65 13.17
CA SER A 92 -2.44 -15.71 14.06
C SER A 92 -1.48 -16.67 13.36
N SER A 93 -1.67 -16.88 12.06
CA SER A 93 -0.94 -17.88 11.28
C SER A 93 -0.27 -17.23 10.07
N PRO A 94 1.07 -17.29 9.95
CA PRO A 94 1.75 -16.87 8.74
C PRO A 94 1.43 -17.83 7.59
N ALA A 95 1.38 -17.31 6.37
CA ALA A 95 1.25 -18.11 5.16
C ALA A 95 2.53 -18.94 4.94
N ASP A 96 2.36 -20.16 4.45
CA ASP A 96 3.50 -20.98 4.01
C ASP A 96 3.98 -20.48 2.64
N LEU A 97 5.21 -19.95 2.63
CA LEU A 97 5.86 -19.42 1.43
C LEU A 97 6.92 -20.37 0.86
N GLY A 98 7.00 -21.61 1.34
CA GLY A 98 7.94 -22.60 0.80
C GLY A 98 9.42 -22.22 0.96
N GLY A 99 9.75 -21.43 1.98
CA GLY A 99 11.11 -20.91 2.21
C GLY A 99 11.43 -19.58 1.50
N SER A 100 10.52 -19.05 0.67
CA SER A 100 10.64 -17.73 0.07
C SER A 100 10.15 -16.62 1.01
N SER A 101 10.61 -15.40 0.77
CA SER A 101 10.01 -14.20 1.36
C SER A 101 8.79 -13.73 0.55
N ALA A 102 7.89 -12.96 1.18
CA ALA A 102 6.76 -12.33 0.52
C ALA A 102 7.18 -11.53 -0.73
N ALA A 103 8.26 -10.76 -0.61
CA ALA A 103 8.81 -9.98 -1.73
C ALA A 103 9.29 -10.86 -2.89
N GLN A 104 9.90 -12.02 -2.61
CA GLN A 104 10.30 -12.97 -3.68
C GLN A 104 9.09 -13.54 -4.40
N VAL A 105 8.06 -13.97 -3.66
CA VAL A 105 6.81 -14.46 -4.26
C VAL A 105 6.15 -13.39 -5.12
N ILE A 106 6.13 -12.14 -4.66
CA ILE A 106 5.59 -11.01 -5.45
C ILE A 106 6.44 -10.76 -6.70
N GLN A 107 7.77 -10.81 -6.59
CA GLN A 107 8.69 -10.59 -7.71
C GLN A 107 8.54 -11.67 -8.79
N GLU A 108 8.35 -12.93 -8.40
CA GLU A 108 8.10 -14.05 -9.34
C GLU A 108 6.79 -13.85 -10.11
N ARG A 109 5.79 -13.26 -9.45
CA ARG A 109 4.47 -13.03 -10.03
C ARG A 109 4.35 -11.77 -10.87
N LEU A 110 5.15 -10.76 -10.56
CA LEU A 110 5.21 -9.49 -11.29
C LEU A 110 6.64 -9.28 -11.79
N PRO A 111 7.12 -10.11 -12.76
CA PRO A 111 8.52 -10.15 -13.15
C PRO A 111 9.04 -8.86 -13.78
N GLY A 112 8.15 -8.01 -14.31
CA GLY A 112 8.52 -6.69 -14.81
C GLY A 112 8.86 -5.71 -13.68
N ALA A 113 8.13 -5.77 -12.57
CA ALA A 113 8.29 -4.81 -11.48
C ALA A 113 9.60 -5.00 -10.73
N ARG A 114 10.09 -3.92 -10.11
CA ARG A 114 11.23 -3.95 -9.20
C ARG A 114 10.72 -3.93 -7.76
N VAL A 115 10.67 -5.09 -7.12
CA VAL A 115 10.06 -5.24 -5.79
C VAL A 115 11.02 -4.76 -4.69
N VAL A 116 10.53 -3.86 -3.84
CA VAL A 116 11.23 -3.34 -2.65
C VAL A 116 10.36 -3.58 -1.42
N LYS A 117 10.88 -4.30 -0.43
CA LYS A 117 10.19 -4.54 0.85
C LYS A 117 10.34 -3.32 1.76
N ALA A 118 9.23 -2.76 2.24
CA ALA A 118 9.25 -1.64 3.19
C ALA A 118 7.97 -1.57 4.04
N TRP A 119 8.07 -0.97 5.23
CA TRP A 119 6.95 -0.70 6.14
C TRP A 119 6.11 -1.92 6.60
N ASN A 120 6.64 -3.14 6.49
CA ASN A 120 5.96 -4.36 6.93
C ASN A 120 5.85 -4.51 8.47
N HIS A 121 6.62 -3.72 9.23
CA HIS A 121 6.56 -3.66 10.70
C HIS A 121 5.87 -2.39 11.25
N VAL A 122 5.28 -1.55 10.40
CA VAL A 122 4.52 -0.38 10.88
C VAL A 122 3.12 -0.83 11.30
N TYR A 123 2.82 -0.71 12.59
CA TYR A 123 1.48 -0.92 13.12
C TYR A 123 0.61 0.30 12.78
N VAL A 124 -0.57 0.07 12.20
CA VAL A 124 -1.63 1.09 12.10
C VAL A 124 -2.30 1.22 13.47
N ASN A 125 -1.57 1.72 14.46
CA ASN A 125 -2.15 2.31 15.65
C ASN A 125 -1.15 3.29 16.26
N SER A 126 -1.35 4.57 15.97
CA SER A 126 -0.83 5.63 16.83
C SER A 126 -2.01 6.57 17.07
N PRO A 127 -2.66 6.54 18.25
CA PRO A 127 -3.47 7.68 18.66
C PRO A 127 -2.58 8.94 18.62
N PRO A 128 -3.13 10.13 18.31
CA PRO A 128 -2.35 11.35 18.34
C PRO A 128 -1.66 11.44 19.70
N THR A 129 -0.34 11.54 19.69
CA THR A 129 0.43 11.82 20.90
C THR A 129 -0.12 13.12 21.46
N SER A 130 -0.79 13.06 22.61
CA SER A 130 -1.20 14.27 23.32
C SER A 130 0.06 15.09 23.54
N ALA A 131 0.05 16.34 23.05
CA ALA A 131 1.14 17.27 23.21
C ALA A 131 1.59 17.30 24.69
N ASP A 132 2.86 16.97 24.90
CA ASP A 132 3.55 17.20 26.16
C ASP A 132 3.54 18.71 26.42
N SER A 133 2.75 19.11 27.42
CA SER A 133 2.71 20.49 27.93
C SER A 133 3.68 20.61 29.10
N GLY A 134 4.94 20.24 28.88
CA GLY A 134 6.03 20.55 29.78
C GLY A 134 6.49 21.99 29.61
N ARG A 135 5.86 22.94 30.33
CA ARG A 135 6.51 24.24 30.61
C ARG A 135 7.56 24.01 31.71
N PRO A 136 8.82 24.42 31.53
CA PRO A 136 9.79 24.41 32.61
C PRO A 136 9.49 25.54 33.62
N SER A 137 9.57 25.20 34.91
CA SER A 137 9.68 26.13 36.04
C SER A 137 11.13 26.45 36.33
#